data_AF-A0A0C2I2E8-F1
#
_entry.id   AF-A0A0C2I2E8-F1
#
_cell.length_a   1.000
_cell.length_b   1.000
_cell.length_c   1.000
_cell.angle_alpha   90.00
_cell.angle_beta   90.00
_cell.angle_gamma   90.00
#
_symmetry.space_group_name_H-M   'P 1'
#
loop_
_entity.id
_entity.type
_entity.pdbx_description
1 polymer ?
#
loop_
_entity_poly.entity_id
_entity_poly.type
_entity_poly.pdbx_seq_one_letter_code
_entity_poly.pdbx_strand_id
1 'polypeptide(L)'
;MNRFVDDLAEHFRLALPEHHAALGPDGTRETIRHGVARARAYGITTARGVTVYVRLLFLFGRDYDTNPELPWAGAVLGDPALAEEDARVDQLALAARFYLEALTFESPP
;
A
#
# COMPACT_ATOMS: atom_id res chain seq x y z
N MET A 1 -2.69 11.18 15.43
CA MET A 1 -3.13 9.96 14.72
C MET A 1 -4.46 10.18 14.01
N ASN A 2 -5.54 10.54 14.72
CA ASN A 2 -6.88 10.67 14.10
C ASN A 2 -6.92 11.64 12.90
N ARG A 3 -6.37 12.86 13.03
CA ARG A 3 -6.34 13.82 11.91
C ARG A 3 -5.70 13.26 10.64
N PHE A 4 -4.54 12.60 10.75
CA PHE A 4 -3.88 12.00 9.60
C PHE A 4 -4.71 10.88 8.97
N VAL A 5 -5.37 10.04 9.78
CA VAL A 5 -6.27 8.99 9.27
C VAL A 5 -7.47 9.60 8.55
N ASP A 6 -8.04 10.68 9.08
CA ASP A 6 -9.17 11.38 8.45
C ASP A 6 -8.77 12.06 7.14
N ASP A 7 -7.62 12.75 7.12
CA ASP A 7 -7.06 13.37 5.91
C ASP A 7 -6.80 12.32 4.83
N LEU A 8 -6.25 11.17 5.22
CA LEU A 8 -5.95 10.08 4.30
C LEU A 8 -7.22 9.35 3.83
N ALA A 9 -8.24 9.25 4.67
CA ALA A 9 -9.55 8.71 4.30
C ALA A 9 -10.23 9.59 3.26
N GLU A 10 -10.17 10.92 3.41
CA GLU A 10 -10.70 11.84 2.42
C GLU A 10 -9.91 11.79 1.10
N HIS A 11 -8.58 11.70 1.18
CA HIS A 11 -7.73 11.51 0.01
C HIS A 11 -8.08 10.23 -0.77
N PHE A 12 -8.27 9.09 -0.08
CA PHE A 12 -8.65 7.84 -0.73
C PHE A 12 -10.10 7.81 -1.19
N ARG A 13 -11.01 8.52 -0.52
CA ARG A 13 -12.39 8.70 -1.00
C ARG A 13 -12.41 9.35 -2.39
N LEU A 14 -11.54 10.35 -2.62
CA LEU A 14 -11.42 11.02 -3.90
C LEU A 14 -10.65 10.19 -4.95
N ALA A 15 -9.58 9.50 -4.52
CA ALA A 15 -8.70 8.76 -5.45
C ALA A 15 -9.20 7.36 -5.81
N LEU A 16 -9.96 6.70 -4.93
CA LEU A 16 -10.42 5.31 -5.04
C LEU A 16 -11.91 5.20 -4.65
N PRO A 17 -12.81 5.90 -5.35
CA PRO A 17 -14.21 6.05 -4.93
C PRO A 17 -14.95 4.70 -4.79
N GLU A 18 -14.66 3.74 -5.66
CA GLU A 18 -15.27 2.40 -5.62
C GLU A 18 -14.85 1.60 -4.38
N HIS A 19 -13.57 1.67 -4.00
CA HIS A 19 -13.06 0.98 -2.81
C HIS A 19 -13.63 1.60 -1.54
N HIS A 20 -13.72 2.93 -1.51
CA HIS A 20 -14.36 3.63 -0.41
C HIS A 20 -15.85 3.30 -0.29
N ALA A 21 -16.57 3.23 -1.42
CA ALA A 21 -17.98 2.87 -1.44
C ALA A 21 -18.22 1.44 -0.92
N ALA A 22 -17.34 0.49 -1.28
CA ALA A 22 -17.43 -0.89 -0.83
C ALA A 22 -17.17 -1.07 0.68
N LEU A 23 -16.22 -0.31 1.24
CA LEU A 23 -15.83 -0.41 2.66
C LEU A 23 -16.64 0.51 3.59
N GLY A 24 -17.21 1.58 3.03
CA GLY A 24 -17.80 2.66 3.80
C GLY A 24 -16.78 3.48 4.62
N PRO A 25 -17.24 4.54 5.32
CA PRO A 25 -16.36 5.45 6.06
C PRO A 25 -15.58 4.77 7.20
N ASP A 26 -16.24 3.91 7.98
CA ASP A 26 -15.62 3.26 9.14
C ASP A 26 -14.65 2.16 8.72
N GLY A 27 -15.03 1.36 7.72
CA GLY A 27 -14.14 0.35 7.12
C GLY A 27 -12.90 1.00 6.50
N THR A 28 -13.06 2.12 5.78
CA THR A 28 -11.92 2.88 5.24
C THR A 28 -10.95 3.31 6.34
N ARG A 29 -11.45 3.87 7.45
CA ARG A 29 -10.59 4.29 8.56
C ARG A 29 -9.92 3.11 9.27
N GLU A 30 -10.62 1.99 9.41
CA GLU A 30 -10.02 0.77 9.98
C GLU A 30 -8.89 0.25 9.10
N THR A 31 -9.12 0.14 7.79
CA THR A 31 -8.13 -0.26 6.80
C THR A 31 -6.89 0.65 6.84
N ILE A 32 -7.09 1.96 6.93
CA ILE A 32 -5.97 2.92 7.07
C ILE A 32 -5.22 2.70 8.39
N ARG A 33 -5.91 2.56 9.53
CA ARG A 33 -5.26 2.30 10.82
C ARG A 33 -4.45 1.02 10.80
N HIS A 34 -4.99 -0.03 10.18
CA HIS A 34 -4.31 -1.29 9.99
C HIS A 34 -3.04 -1.12 9.12
N GLY A 35 -3.16 -0.47 7.97
CA GLY A 35 -2.01 -0.20 7.10
C GLY A 35 -0.94 0.67 7.76
N VAL A 36 -1.32 1.67 8.56
CA VAL A 36 -0.38 2.48 9.36
C VAL A 36 0.39 1.62 10.35
N ALA A 37 -0.29 0.70 11.05
CA ALA A 37 0.36 -0.20 12.00
C ALA A 37 1.33 -1.16 11.30
N ARG A 38 0.95 -1.71 10.14
CA ARG A 38 1.80 -2.58 9.34
C ARG A 38 3.00 -1.85 8.74
N ALA A 39 2.81 -0.67 8.15
CA ALA A 39 3.88 0.16 7.61
C ALA A 39 4.97 0.43 8.66
N ARG A 40 4.56 0.75 9.91
CA ARG A 40 5.49 0.97 11.03
C ARG A 40 6.32 -0.26 11.38
N ALA A 41 5.78 -1.47 11.24
CA ALA A 41 6.53 -2.70 11.48
C ALA A 41 7.69 -2.87 10.48
N TYR A 42 7.58 -2.26 9.29
CA TYR A 42 8.65 -2.18 8.30
C TYR A 42 9.48 -0.90 8.39
N GLY A 43 9.38 -0.14 9.50
CA GLY A 43 10.10 1.12 9.67
C GLY A 43 9.63 2.25 8.75
N ILE A 44 8.42 2.16 8.18
CA ILE A 44 7.82 3.22 7.36
C ILE A 44 6.97 4.12 8.25
N THR A 45 7.39 5.37 8.39
CA THR A 45 6.85 6.31 9.39
C THR A 45 6.50 7.69 8.83
N THR A 46 7.06 8.06 7.67
CA THR A 46 6.74 9.32 7.01
C THR A 46 5.32 9.31 6.45
N ALA A 47 4.70 10.48 6.37
CA ALA A 47 3.37 10.62 5.77
C ALA A 47 3.33 10.13 4.32
N ARG A 48 4.40 10.38 3.55
CA ARG A 48 4.55 9.91 2.16
C ARG A 48 4.60 8.38 2.10
N GLY A 49 5.50 7.77 2.87
CA GLY A 49 5.68 6.32 2.90
C GLY A 49 4.42 5.58 3.33
N VAL A 50 3.79 6.05 4.41
CA VAL A 50 2.52 5.47 4.89
C VAL A 50 1.41 5.62 3.85
N THR A 51 1.32 6.76 3.16
CA THR A 51 0.33 6.95 2.08
C THR A 51 0.52 5.95 0.95
N VAL A 52 1.77 5.72 0.51
CA VAL A 52 2.09 4.72 -0.52
C VAL A 52 1.70 3.33 -0.05
N TYR A 53 2.16 2.92 1.14
CA TYR A 53 1.87 1.60 1.70
C TYR A 53 0.35 1.34 1.79
N VAL A 54 -0.41 2.28 2.35
CA VAL A 54 -1.87 2.13 2.48
C VAL A 54 -2.56 2.12 1.12
N ARG A 55 -2.09 2.88 0.14
CA ARG A 55 -2.62 2.80 -1.23
C ARG A 55 -2.49 1.41 -1.81
N LEU A 56 -1.33 0.77 -1.63
CA LEU A 56 -1.10 -0.59 -2.11
C LEU A 56 -1.96 -1.61 -1.37
N LEU A 57 -2.23 -1.39 -0.08
CA LEU A 57 -3.18 -2.20 0.68
C LEU A 57 -4.59 -2.17 0.09
N PHE A 58 -5.07 -1.00 -0.36
CA PHE A 58 -6.36 -0.91 -1.06
C PHE A 58 -6.36 -1.65 -2.41
N LEU A 59 -5.24 -1.62 -3.14
CA LEU A 59 -5.14 -2.22 -4.48
C LEU A 59 -4.93 -3.74 -4.47
N PHE A 60 -4.14 -4.24 -3.53
CA PHE A 60 -3.68 -5.63 -3.50
C PHE A 60 -4.25 -6.45 -2.34
N GLY A 61 -5.02 -5.82 -1.46
CA GLY A 61 -5.66 -6.46 -0.33
C GLY A 61 -4.92 -6.24 1.00
N ARG A 62 -5.61 -6.60 2.09
CA ARG A 62 -5.23 -6.30 3.47
C ARG A 62 -3.83 -6.78 3.84
N ASP A 63 -3.46 -7.97 3.39
CA ASP A 63 -2.22 -8.67 3.76
C ASP A 63 -1.25 -8.82 2.57
N TYR A 64 -1.30 -7.90 1.60
CA TYR A 64 -0.51 -7.97 0.36
C TYR A 64 1.01 -8.12 0.60
N ASP A 65 1.51 -7.59 1.70
CA ASP A 65 2.90 -7.61 2.13
C ASP A 65 3.40 -9.00 2.52
N THR A 66 2.48 -9.92 2.85
CA THR A 66 2.77 -11.30 3.24
C THR A 66 2.09 -12.32 2.34
N ASN A 67 1.37 -11.87 1.30
CA ASN A 67 0.67 -12.74 0.37
C ASN A 67 1.68 -13.52 -0.50
N PRO A 68 1.66 -14.87 -0.49
CA PRO A 68 2.55 -15.69 -1.32
C PRO A 68 2.41 -15.45 -2.84
N GLU A 69 1.25 -14.98 -3.30
CA GLU A 69 1.00 -14.64 -4.72
C GLU A 69 1.59 -13.27 -5.11
N LEU A 70 2.01 -12.47 -4.13
CA LEU A 70 2.63 -11.16 -4.30
C LEU A 70 4.04 -11.13 -3.68
N PRO A 71 4.95 -12.03 -4.09
CA PRO A 71 6.26 -12.18 -3.43
C PRO A 71 7.13 -10.92 -3.48
N TRP A 72 6.88 -10.03 -4.45
CA TRP A 72 7.59 -8.77 -4.60
C TRP A 72 7.43 -7.86 -3.37
N ALA A 73 6.25 -7.85 -2.73
CA ALA A 73 5.97 -6.93 -1.64
C ALA A 73 6.78 -7.28 -0.39
N GLY A 74 6.72 -8.55 0.02
CA GLY A 74 7.50 -9.07 1.15
C GLY A 74 9.00 -8.99 0.89
N ALA A 75 9.44 -9.26 -0.35
CA ALA A 75 10.85 -9.15 -0.73
C ALA A 75 11.39 -7.73 -0.57
N VAL A 76 10.68 -6.71 -1.07
CA VAL A 76 11.10 -5.30 -0.96
C VAL A 76 11.03 -4.82 0.48
N LEU A 77 9.95 -5.12 1.21
CA LEU A 77 9.75 -4.66 2.57
C LEU A 77 10.73 -5.30 3.58
N GLY A 78 11.17 -6.52 3.30
CA GLY A 78 12.13 -7.26 4.11
C GLY A 78 13.59 -7.12 3.68
N ASP A 79 13.90 -6.37 2.62
CA ASP A 79 15.26 -6.25 2.09
C ASP A 79 16.15 -5.39 3.01
N PRO A 80 17.17 -5.97 3.68
CA PRO A 80 18.08 -5.21 4.53
C PRO A 80 18.97 -4.23 3.76
N ALA A 81 19.13 -4.39 2.44
CA ALA A 81 19.87 -3.43 1.61
C ALA A 81 19.10 -2.11 1.42
N LEU A 82 17.78 -2.12 1.58
CA LEU A 82 16.93 -0.93 1.54
C LEU A 82 16.78 -0.35 2.94
N ALA A 83 17.88 0.15 3.51
CA ALA A 83 17.91 0.67 4.88
C ALA A 83 17.07 1.97 5.03
N GLU A 84 17.16 2.87 4.06
CA GLU A 84 16.45 4.14 4.06
C GLU A 84 14.97 3.97 3.72
N GLU A 85 14.09 4.61 4.50
CA GLU A 85 12.65 4.53 4.32
C GLU A 85 12.23 4.94 2.89
N ASP A 86 12.78 6.04 2.38
CA ASP A 86 12.41 6.56 1.06
C ASP A 86 12.79 5.59 -0.06
N ALA A 87 13.98 4.99 0.00
CA ALA A 87 14.41 3.98 -0.97
C ALA A 87 13.51 2.75 -0.95
N ARG A 88 13.13 2.28 0.24
CA ARG A 88 12.20 1.15 0.40
C ARG A 88 10.83 1.46 -0.18
N VAL A 89 10.28 2.64 0.11
CA VAL A 89 8.98 3.09 -0.38
C VAL A 89 8.98 3.26 -1.91
N ASP A 90 10.03 3.83 -2.47
CA ASP A 90 10.16 4.03 -3.91
C ASP A 90 10.25 2.69 -4.65
N GLN A 91 11.06 1.76 -4.11
CA GLN A 91 11.16 0.43 -4.67
C GLN A 91 9.85 -0.36 -4.57
N LEU A 92 9.09 -0.16 -3.50
CA LEU A 92 7.79 -0.79 -3.30
C LEU A 92 6.77 -0.30 -4.34
N ALA A 93 6.73 1.01 -4.58
CA ALA A 93 5.88 1.61 -5.61
C ALA A 93 6.29 1.15 -7.03
N LEU A 94 7.59 1.05 -7.30
CA LEU A 94 8.12 0.58 -8.56
C LEU A 94 7.77 -0.89 -8.82
N ALA A 95 7.94 -1.75 -7.82
CA ALA A 95 7.59 -3.17 -7.89
C ALA A 95 6.08 -3.37 -8.13
N ALA A 96 5.24 -2.62 -7.41
CA ALA A 96 3.79 -2.65 -7.61
C ALA A 96 3.39 -2.25 -9.04
N ARG A 97 4.04 -1.21 -9.59
CA ARG A 97 3.82 -0.78 -10.98
C ARG A 97 4.18 -1.88 -11.97
N PHE A 98 5.36 -2.47 -11.86
CA PHE A 98 5.77 -3.54 -12.77
C PHE A 98 4.86 -4.77 -12.69
N TYR A 99 4.38 -5.11 -11.49
CA TYR A 99 3.42 -6.19 -11.32
C TYR A 99 2.10 -5.90 -12.07
N LEU A 100 1.55 -4.69 -11.94
CA LEU A 100 0.33 -4.30 -12.67
C LEU A 100 0.55 -4.30 -14.18
N GLU A 101 1.68 -3.77 -14.65
CA GLU A 101 2.03 -3.77 -16.07
C GLU A 101 2.11 -5.22 -16.60
N ALA A 102 2.74 -6.13 -15.86
CA ALA A 102 2.84 -7.54 -16.24
C ALA A 102 1.47 -8.25 -16.33
N LEU A 103 0.50 -7.87 -15.49
CA LEU A 103 -0.87 -8.39 -15.57
C LEU A 103 -1.64 -7.88 -16.80
N THR A 104 -1.31 -6.70 -17.30
CA THR A 104 -1.98 -6.10 -18.47
C THR A 104 -1.47 -6.63 -19.81
N PHE A 105 -0.31 -7.31 -19.83
CA PHE A 105 0.18 -8.00 -21.02
C PHE A 105 -0.30 -9.47 -21.03
N GLU A 106 -1.50 -9.70 -21.57
CA GLU A 106 -1.82 -11.00 -22.16
C GLU A 106 -0.81 -11.30 -23.29
N SER A 107 -0.39 -12.56 -23.41
CA SER A 107 0.63 -13.00 -24.38
C SER A 107 0.26 -12.60 -25.82
N PRO A 108 1.23 -12.19 -26.68
CA PRO A 108 0.94 -11.99 -28.09
C PRO A 108 0.56 -13.33 -28.75
N PRO A 109 -0.33 -13.31 -29.77
CA PRO A 109 -0.78 -14.50 -30.47
C PRO A 109 0.34 -15.25 -31.19
#